data_AF-A0A971CUG5-F1
#
_entry.id   AF-A0A971CUG5-F1
#
_cell.length_a   1.000
_cell.length_b   1.000
_cell.length_c   1.000
_cell.angle_alpha   90.00
_cell.angle_beta   90.00
_cell.angle_gamma   90.00
#
_symmetry.space_group_name_H-M   'P 1'
#
loop_
_entity.id
_entity.type
_entity.pdbx_description
1 polymer ?
#
loop_
_entity_poly.entity_id
_entity_poly.type
_entity_poly.pdbx_seq_one_letter_code
_entity_poly.pdbx_strand_id
1 'polypeptide(L)'
;MKKLILVAIVCACISSSALADITGLYNTGSAGVGNADPYYTLTSVPGGTSTAIGIAAHSAWVAAPTDSLWIGPTASSVTDPVGWYHYELDFNIEDVILSSVVLTGKWSVDNSGEIWLNGAYTGFAKGNTIADTQEYKTLDDFTITSGFQDGWNTLEFRVYNIAGSGGNPTALLVSDLAAEATVVPAPGAILLGSLGISLAGWMKRRR
;
A
#
# COMPACT_ATOMS: atom_id res chain seq x y z
N MET A 1 8.26 -69.10 -8.26
CA MET A 1 7.19 -68.09 -8.23
C MET A 1 7.62 -66.93 -7.33
N LYS A 2 8.20 -65.86 -7.89
CA LYS A 2 8.46 -64.61 -7.15
C LYS A 2 7.78 -63.48 -7.91
N LYS A 3 6.63 -63.03 -7.42
CA LYS A 3 5.86 -61.93 -8.03
C LYS A 3 6.60 -60.63 -7.73
N LEU A 4 7.22 -60.01 -8.74
CA LEU A 4 7.66 -58.61 -8.65
C LEU A 4 6.40 -57.74 -8.65
N ILE A 5 6.14 -57.06 -7.54
CA ILE A 5 5.12 -56.02 -7.46
C ILE A 5 5.82 -54.71 -7.86
N LEU A 6 5.49 -54.20 -9.04
CA LEU A 6 5.91 -52.87 -9.48
C LEU A 6 5.00 -51.86 -8.77
N VAL A 7 5.52 -51.17 -7.75
CA VAL A 7 4.80 -50.06 -7.11
C VAL A 7 5.10 -48.79 -7.90
N ALA A 8 4.15 -48.36 -8.71
CA ALA A 8 4.18 -47.04 -9.33
C ALA A 8 3.79 -46.00 -8.26
N ILE A 9 4.75 -45.21 -7.79
CA ILE A 9 4.48 -44.05 -6.93
C ILE A 9 4.13 -42.89 -7.86
N VAL A 10 2.84 -42.57 -7.95
CA VAL A 10 2.37 -41.34 -8.57
C VAL A 10 2.64 -40.21 -7.56
N CYS A 11 3.68 -39.40 -7.81
CA CYS A 11 3.87 -38.14 -7.09
C CYS A 11 2.82 -37.14 -7.59
N ALA A 12 1.73 -36.98 -6.85
CA ALA A 12 0.87 -35.81 -7.00
C ALA A 12 1.65 -34.59 -6.50
N CYS A 13 2.04 -33.70 -7.42
CA CYS A 13 2.62 -32.41 -7.09
C CYS A 13 1.58 -31.57 -6.36
N ILE A 14 1.58 -31.60 -5.02
CA ILE A 14 0.90 -30.57 -4.24
C ILE A 14 1.87 -29.39 -4.23
N SER A 15 1.72 -28.49 -5.20
CA SER A 15 2.35 -27.18 -5.13
C SER A 15 1.83 -26.51 -3.86
N SER A 16 2.69 -26.31 -2.86
CA SER A 16 2.37 -25.35 -1.79
C SER A 16 2.16 -24.02 -2.50
N SER A 17 0.92 -23.52 -2.51
CA SER A 17 0.64 -22.15 -2.88
C SER A 17 1.39 -21.25 -1.89
N ALA A 18 2.46 -20.60 -2.34
CA ALA A 18 2.89 -19.38 -1.66
C ALA A 18 1.69 -18.42 -1.71
N LEU A 19 1.32 -17.83 -0.59
CA LEU A 19 0.40 -16.71 -0.60
C LEU A 19 1.21 -15.47 -0.96
N ALA A 20 0.65 -14.56 -1.74
CA ALA A 20 1.28 -13.26 -1.97
C ALA A 20 1.24 -12.54 -0.63
N ASP A 21 2.40 -12.16 -0.10
CA ASP A 21 2.45 -11.39 1.14
C ASP A 21 2.68 -9.92 0.78
N ILE A 22 1.59 -9.23 0.44
CA ILE A 22 1.57 -7.77 0.39
C ILE A 22 0.81 -7.28 1.62
N THR A 23 1.53 -6.64 2.52
CA THR A 23 1.01 -6.19 3.82
C THR A 23 1.29 -4.70 4.03
N GLY A 24 0.61 -4.08 4.99
CA GLY A 24 0.82 -2.65 5.29
C GLY A 24 -0.04 -1.69 4.45
N LEU A 25 -1.03 -2.20 3.71
CA LEU A 25 -1.95 -1.36 2.96
C LEU A 25 -3.14 -0.97 3.85
N TYR A 26 -3.27 0.33 4.12
CA TYR A 26 -4.31 0.88 4.98
C TYR A 26 -4.93 2.13 4.37
N ASN A 27 -6.22 2.32 4.62
CA ASN A 27 -6.91 3.57 4.35
C ASN A 27 -6.50 4.64 5.38
N THR A 28 -6.64 5.91 5.02
CA THR A 28 -6.39 7.02 5.94
C THR A 28 -7.45 7.08 7.04
N GLY A 29 -7.06 7.56 8.22
CA GLY A 29 -7.95 7.91 9.32
C GLY A 29 -8.48 6.73 10.15
N SER A 30 -7.82 5.57 10.09
CA SER A 30 -8.30 4.33 10.73
C SER A 30 -8.48 4.41 12.26
N ALA A 31 -7.76 5.33 12.93
CA ALA A 31 -7.91 5.58 14.37
C ALA A 31 -9.10 6.49 14.74
N GLY A 32 -9.82 7.03 13.75
CA GLY A 32 -10.96 7.92 13.97
C GLY A 32 -10.59 9.39 14.13
N VAL A 33 -11.63 10.24 14.19
CA VAL A 33 -11.48 11.71 14.27
C VAL A 33 -10.78 12.13 15.57
N GLY A 34 -9.81 13.03 15.44
CA GLY A 34 -9.03 13.61 16.53
C GLY A 34 -7.82 12.77 16.96
N ASN A 35 -7.67 11.55 16.42
CA ASN A 35 -6.56 10.66 16.75
C ASN A 35 -5.49 10.69 15.66
N ALA A 36 -4.23 10.53 16.08
CA ALA A 36 -3.12 10.34 15.14
C ALA A 36 -3.36 9.09 14.30
N ASP A 37 -3.07 9.20 13.00
CA ASP A 37 -3.13 8.06 12.11
C ASP A 37 -2.02 7.07 12.48
N PRO A 38 -2.34 5.76 12.65
CA PRO A 38 -1.35 4.77 13.06
C PRO A 38 -0.48 4.28 11.89
N TYR A 39 -0.84 4.58 10.64
CA TYR A 39 -0.17 4.05 9.44
C TYR A 39 0.41 5.15 8.55
N TYR A 40 -0.24 6.31 8.47
CA TYR A 40 0.25 7.46 7.71
C TYR A 40 1.06 8.40 8.59
N THR A 41 2.30 8.67 8.17
CA THR A 41 3.15 9.67 8.83
C THR A 41 3.22 10.95 8.00
N LEU A 42 3.29 12.10 8.67
CA LEU A 42 3.45 13.40 8.01
C LEU A 42 4.91 13.85 8.15
N THR A 43 5.73 13.51 7.16
CA THR A 43 7.20 13.59 7.25
C THR A 43 7.77 14.97 6.92
N SER A 44 7.04 15.76 6.14
CA SER A 44 7.40 17.13 5.78
C SER A 44 6.19 18.04 5.85
N VAL A 45 6.37 19.23 6.42
CA VAL A 45 5.37 20.30 6.48
C VAL A 45 6.04 21.66 6.22
N PRO A 46 5.33 22.66 5.68
CA PRO A 46 5.87 24.01 5.52
C PRO A 46 6.07 24.72 6.87
N GLY A 47 5.34 24.28 7.90
CA GLY A 47 5.45 24.72 9.29
C GLY A 47 4.32 24.16 10.15
N GLY A 48 4.42 24.29 11.47
CA GLY A 48 3.39 23.84 12.41
C GLY A 48 3.49 22.37 12.79
N THR A 49 2.35 21.72 12.99
CA THR A 49 2.24 20.32 13.44
C THR A 49 2.58 19.35 12.30
N SER A 50 3.41 18.35 12.58
CA SER A 50 3.82 17.30 11.64
C SER A 50 3.24 15.93 12.02
N THR A 51 1.99 15.91 12.45
CA THR A 51 1.27 14.67 12.81
C THR A 51 0.01 14.61 11.97
N ALA A 52 -0.15 13.54 11.19
CA ALA A 52 -1.40 13.29 10.50
C ALA A 52 -2.43 12.81 11.53
N ILE A 53 -3.56 13.52 11.65
CA ILE A 53 -4.67 13.12 12.50
C ILE A 53 -5.93 12.91 11.65
N GLY A 54 -6.79 11.97 12.02
CA GLY A 54 -8.13 11.87 11.45
C GLY A 54 -8.92 13.15 11.74
N ILE A 55 -9.58 13.73 10.74
CA ILE A 55 -10.32 14.99 10.90
C ILE A 55 -11.76 14.87 10.44
N ALA A 56 -12.63 15.64 11.10
CA ALA A 56 -13.97 15.86 10.58
C ALA A 56 -13.87 16.60 9.25
N ALA A 57 -14.41 16.02 8.18
CA ALA A 57 -14.30 16.57 6.84
C ALA A 57 -14.91 17.98 6.76
N HIS A 58 -14.24 18.86 6.01
CA HIS A 58 -14.83 20.15 5.64
C HIS A 58 -16.09 19.91 4.78
N SER A 59 -17.10 20.79 4.90
CA SER A 59 -18.39 20.60 4.23
C SER A 59 -18.31 20.63 2.69
N ALA A 60 -17.24 21.19 2.14
CA ALA A 60 -16.99 21.24 0.71
C ALA A 60 -16.27 20.00 0.15
N TRP A 61 -15.75 19.13 1.02
CA TRP A 61 -14.99 17.95 0.63
C TRP A 61 -15.90 16.81 0.22
N VAL A 62 -15.40 15.95 -0.67
CA VAL A 62 -16.04 14.69 -1.00
C VAL A 62 -16.17 13.84 0.27
N ALA A 63 -17.30 13.16 0.41
CA ALA A 63 -17.53 12.25 1.52
C ALA A 63 -16.50 11.11 1.47
N ALA A 64 -15.83 10.87 2.59
CA ALA A 64 -14.92 9.74 2.71
C ALA A 64 -15.72 8.42 2.63
N PRO A 65 -15.25 7.41 1.85
CA PRO A 65 -15.83 6.08 1.87
C PRO A 65 -15.76 5.43 3.27
N THR A 66 -16.55 4.38 3.46
CA THR A 66 -16.52 3.56 4.69
C THR A 66 -15.09 3.13 5.02
N ASP A 67 -14.74 3.10 6.30
CA ASP A 67 -13.42 2.72 6.80
C ASP A 67 -12.27 3.62 6.33
N SER A 68 -12.58 4.86 5.95
CA SER A 68 -11.60 5.92 5.68
C SER A 68 -12.06 7.27 6.26
N LEU A 69 -11.11 8.13 6.62
CA LEU A 69 -11.36 9.53 6.91
C LEU A 69 -10.29 10.39 6.23
N TRP A 70 -10.63 11.66 6.03
CA TRP A 70 -9.63 12.68 5.76
C TRP A 70 -8.65 12.75 6.92
N ILE A 71 -7.36 12.87 6.59
CA ILE A 71 -6.29 13.15 7.54
C ILE A 71 -5.60 14.47 7.19
N GLY A 72 -5.19 15.22 8.22
CA GLY A 72 -4.49 16.50 8.05
C GLY A 72 -3.66 16.84 9.29
N PRO A 73 -2.83 17.90 9.24
CA PRO A 73 -2.02 18.34 10.38
C PRO A 73 -2.85 19.00 11.49
N THR A 74 -4.00 19.59 11.12
CA THR A 74 -4.89 20.32 12.02
C THR A 74 -6.36 20.10 11.63
N ALA A 75 -7.30 20.57 12.44
CA ALA A 75 -8.73 20.44 12.14
C ALA A 75 -9.14 21.25 10.89
N SER A 76 -10.18 20.79 10.18
CA SER A 76 -10.66 21.37 8.91
C SER A 76 -11.18 22.81 8.95
N SER A 77 -11.26 23.44 10.14
CA SER A 77 -11.60 24.86 10.31
C SER A 77 -10.36 25.76 10.42
N VAL A 78 -9.17 25.18 10.47
CA VAL A 78 -7.90 25.88 10.64
C VAL A 78 -7.33 26.28 9.29
N THR A 79 -6.51 27.32 9.28
CA THR A 79 -5.70 27.71 8.11
C THR A 79 -4.33 27.10 8.26
N ASP A 80 -4.05 26.09 7.45
CA ASP A 80 -2.74 25.48 7.42
C ASP A 80 -1.77 26.32 6.57
N PRO A 81 -0.45 26.30 6.87
CA PRO A 81 0.55 26.98 6.06
C PRO A 81 0.53 26.58 4.59
N VAL A 82 0.89 27.53 3.72
CA VAL A 82 1.05 27.30 2.28
C VAL A 82 2.31 26.49 2.03
N GLY A 83 2.23 25.50 1.15
CA GLY A 83 3.37 24.69 0.74
C GLY A 83 3.06 23.19 0.68
N TRP A 84 4.12 22.40 0.57
CA TRP A 84 4.06 20.94 0.47
C TRP A 84 3.97 20.25 1.83
N TYR A 85 3.07 19.28 1.90
CA TYR A 85 2.86 18.32 2.99
C TYR A 85 3.09 16.92 2.44
N HIS A 86 3.93 16.13 3.10
CA HIS A 86 4.32 14.81 2.60
C HIS A 86 3.78 13.74 3.55
N TYR A 87 2.80 12.97 3.07
CA TYR A 87 2.20 11.87 3.81
C TYR A 87 2.78 10.55 3.31
N GLU A 88 3.34 9.75 4.19
CA GLU A 88 4.00 8.48 3.84
C GLU A 88 3.28 7.29 4.48
N LEU A 89 3.09 6.24 3.69
CA LEU A 89 2.63 4.92 4.09
C LEU A 89 3.67 3.88 3.67
N ASP A 90 4.16 3.10 4.63
CA ASP A 90 5.05 1.97 4.34
C ASP A 90 4.28 0.66 4.22
N PHE A 91 4.62 -0.11 3.20
CA PHE A 91 4.04 -1.42 2.93
C PHE A 91 5.14 -2.41 2.51
N ASN A 92 4.92 -3.69 2.73
CA ASN A 92 5.91 -4.74 2.46
C ASN A 92 5.41 -5.67 1.35
N ILE A 93 6.32 -6.06 0.46
CA ILE A 93 6.08 -7.00 -0.64
C ILE A 93 7.11 -8.13 -0.54
N GLU A 94 6.66 -9.36 -0.30
CA GLU A 94 7.51 -10.54 -0.25
C GLU A 94 6.89 -11.70 -1.03
N ASP A 95 7.72 -12.64 -1.48
CA ASP A 95 7.31 -13.89 -2.13
C ASP A 95 6.43 -13.74 -3.40
N VAL A 96 6.60 -12.64 -4.16
CA VAL A 96 5.87 -12.37 -5.41
C VAL A 96 6.78 -12.04 -6.60
N ILE A 97 6.25 -12.21 -7.82
CA ILE A 97 6.87 -11.72 -9.04
C ILE A 97 6.63 -10.20 -9.10
N LEU A 98 7.66 -9.41 -8.78
CA LEU A 98 7.55 -7.95 -8.68
C LEU A 98 6.94 -7.26 -9.93
N SER A 99 7.25 -7.75 -11.13
CA SER A 99 6.71 -7.19 -12.38
C SER A 99 5.21 -7.45 -12.59
N SER A 100 4.58 -8.25 -11.72
CA SER A 100 3.14 -8.54 -11.74
C SER A 100 2.36 -7.78 -10.67
N VAL A 101 3.05 -7.01 -9.81
CA VAL A 101 2.40 -6.23 -8.75
C VAL A 101 1.57 -5.12 -9.37
N VAL A 102 0.32 -5.04 -8.95
CA VAL A 102 -0.61 -3.95 -9.28
C VAL A 102 -1.15 -3.40 -7.98
N LEU A 103 -0.84 -2.14 -7.67
CA LEU A 103 -1.39 -1.40 -6.54
C LEU A 103 -2.49 -0.48 -7.04
N THR A 104 -3.66 -0.56 -6.42
CA THR A 104 -4.83 0.28 -6.72
C THR A 104 -5.31 1.00 -5.48
N GLY A 105 -5.90 2.17 -5.67
CA GLY A 105 -6.60 2.88 -4.62
C GLY A 105 -7.39 4.06 -5.16
N LYS A 106 -8.07 4.73 -4.24
CA LYS A 106 -8.78 5.98 -4.48
C LYS A 106 -8.17 7.08 -3.63
N TRP A 107 -8.11 8.29 -4.15
CA TRP A 107 -7.52 9.41 -3.42
C TRP A 107 -8.18 10.76 -3.71
N SER A 108 -8.10 11.63 -2.72
CA SER A 108 -8.49 13.04 -2.80
C SER A 108 -7.56 13.88 -1.93
N VAL A 109 -7.43 15.16 -2.27
CA VAL A 109 -6.46 16.08 -1.65
C VAL A 109 -7.06 17.47 -1.53
N ASP A 110 -6.65 18.22 -0.50
CA ASP A 110 -6.90 19.65 -0.39
C ASP A 110 -5.56 20.41 -0.28
N ASN A 111 -5.10 21.16 -1.29
CA ASN A 111 -5.81 21.55 -2.53
C ASN A 111 -5.41 20.76 -3.79
N SER A 112 -4.16 20.32 -3.88
CA SER A 112 -3.60 19.61 -5.04
C SER A 112 -2.56 18.60 -4.57
N GLY A 113 -2.15 17.65 -5.41
CA GLY A 113 -1.15 16.69 -4.98
C GLY A 113 -0.62 15.75 -6.04
N GLU A 114 0.35 14.95 -5.63
CA GLU A 114 1.10 14.00 -6.45
C GLU A 114 1.30 12.69 -5.67
N ILE A 115 1.36 11.56 -6.39
CA ILE A 115 1.71 10.26 -5.81
C ILE A 115 3.13 9.86 -6.22
N TRP A 116 3.91 9.45 -5.24
CA TRP A 116 5.29 9.02 -5.37
C TRP A 116 5.45 7.61 -4.77
N LEU A 117 6.27 6.78 -5.40
CA LEU A 117 6.59 5.43 -4.91
C LEU A 117 8.11 5.30 -4.82
N ASN A 118 8.62 4.95 -3.63
CA ASN A 118 10.05 4.78 -3.38
C ASN A 118 10.88 6.00 -3.84
N GLY A 119 10.35 7.20 -3.64
CA GLY A 119 10.97 8.47 -4.04
C GLY A 119 10.89 8.81 -5.52
N ALA A 120 10.19 8.02 -6.35
CA ALA A 120 9.97 8.28 -7.77
C ALA A 120 8.52 8.71 -8.07
N TYR A 121 8.35 9.74 -8.91
CA TYR A 121 7.02 10.21 -9.32
C TYR A 121 6.31 9.15 -10.17
N THR A 122 5.07 8.85 -9.82
CA THR A 122 4.28 7.79 -10.48
C THR A 122 3.55 8.25 -11.74
N GLY A 123 3.43 9.57 -11.94
CA GLY A 123 2.61 10.15 -13.01
C GLY A 123 1.19 10.53 -12.56
N PHE A 124 0.77 10.17 -11.36
CA PHE A 124 -0.53 10.58 -10.79
C PHE A 124 -0.42 11.94 -10.11
N ALA A 125 -1.24 12.88 -10.58
CA ALA A 125 -1.39 14.20 -9.98
C ALA A 125 -2.85 14.68 -10.02
N LYS A 126 -3.20 15.52 -9.05
CA LYS A 126 -4.48 16.24 -8.96
C LYS A 126 -4.18 17.73 -8.82
N GLY A 127 -4.76 18.56 -9.68
CA GLY A 127 -4.59 20.01 -9.64
C GLY A 127 -3.20 20.53 -10.01
N ASN A 128 -2.90 21.75 -9.57
CA ASN A 128 -1.58 22.40 -9.72
C ASN A 128 -1.30 23.33 -8.53
N THR A 129 -0.06 23.81 -8.40
CA THR A 129 0.38 24.65 -7.26
C THR A 129 0.07 26.14 -7.41
N ILE A 130 -0.61 26.55 -8.48
CA ILE A 130 -0.82 27.97 -8.84
C ILE A 130 -2.24 28.42 -8.48
N ALA A 131 -3.25 27.59 -8.75
CA ALA A 131 -4.65 27.92 -8.53
C ALA A 131 -5.42 26.73 -7.95
N ASP A 132 -6.41 27.03 -7.11
CA ASP A 132 -7.29 26.02 -6.53
C ASP A 132 -8.22 25.43 -7.61
N THR A 133 -7.94 24.17 -7.98
CA THR A 133 -8.75 23.38 -8.91
C THR A 133 -9.82 22.54 -8.22
N GLN A 134 -9.95 22.67 -6.89
CA GLN A 134 -11.00 22.07 -6.07
C GLN A 134 -10.98 20.55 -6.09
N GLU A 135 -9.79 19.96 -6.06
CA GLU A 135 -9.57 18.51 -6.13
C GLU A 135 -10.24 17.74 -4.98
N TYR A 136 -10.43 18.42 -3.86
CA TYR A 136 -11.11 17.91 -2.67
C TYR A 136 -12.59 17.55 -2.93
N LYS A 137 -13.16 17.91 -4.10
CA LYS A 137 -14.54 17.59 -4.48
C LYS A 137 -14.69 16.23 -5.17
N THR A 138 -13.59 15.62 -5.63
CA THR A 138 -13.64 14.33 -6.31
C THR A 138 -12.74 13.32 -5.62
N LEU A 139 -13.13 12.05 -5.71
CA LEU A 139 -12.35 10.91 -5.27
C LEU A 139 -11.99 10.11 -6.52
N ASP A 140 -10.72 10.14 -6.90
CA ASP A 140 -10.26 9.60 -8.19
C ASP A 140 -9.49 8.29 -7.98
N ASP A 141 -9.54 7.39 -8.96
CA ASP A 141 -8.78 6.13 -8.94
C ASP A 141 -7.32 6.34 -9.35
N PHE A 142 -6.41 5.52 -8.80
CA PHE A 142 -5.06 5.35 -9.30
C PHE A 142 -4.68 3.87 -9.41
N THR A 143 -3.74 3.58 -10.33
CA THR A 143 -3.19 2.23 -10.53
C THR A 143 -1.70 2.31 -10.81
N ILE A 144 -0.87 1.81 -9.90
CA ILE A 144 0.59 1.76 -10.02
C ILE A 144 1.00 0.32 -10.36
N THR A 145 1.77 0.16 -11.44
CA THR A 145 2.18 -1.15 -11.98
C THR A 145 3.70 -1.33 -12.06
N SER A 146 4.47 -0.36 -11.60
CA SER A 146 5.94 -0.39 -11.65
C SER A 146 6.55 0.50 -10.56
N GLY A 147 7.84 0.34 -10.29
CA GLY A 147 8.57 1.07 -9.25
C GLY A 147 8.65 0.34 -7.90
N PHE A 148 8.04 -0.84 -7.80
CA PHE A 148 8.09 -1.71 -6.63
C PHE A 148 9.47 -2.35 -6.45
N GLN A 149 9.84 -2.58 -5.19
CA GLN A 149 11.01 -3.34 -4.78
C GLN A 149 10.61 -4.49 -3.85
N ASP A 150 11.48 -5.50 -3.74
CA ASP A 150 11.33 -6.58 -2.77
C ASP A 150 11.51 -6.03 -1.34
N GLY A 151 10.68 -6.49 -0.41
CA GLY A 151 10.61 -5.98 0.96
C GLY A 151 9.83 -4.67 1.07
N TRP A 152 10.37 -3.72 1.85
CA TRP A 152 9.69 -2.46 2.18
C TRP A 152 9.61 -1.50 0.99
N ASN A 153 8.43 -0.92 0.80
CA ASN A 153 8.14 0.13 -0.16
C ASN A 153 7.44 1.29 0.57
N THR A 154 7.69 2.52 0.12
CA THR A 154 7.05 3.73 0.67
C THR A 154 6.19 4.37 -0.40
N LEU A 155 4.89 4.46 -0.13
CA LEU A 155 3.93 5.23 -0.91
C LEU A 155 3.80 6.62 -0.29
N GLU A 156 4.16 7.64 -1.05
CA GLU A 156 4.17 9.03 -0.60
C GLU A 156 3.11 9.84 -1.37
N PHE A 157 2.24 10.52 -0.63
CA PHE A 157 1.29 11.49 -1.16
C PHE A 157 1.79 12.89 -0.80
N ARG A 158 2.19 13.65 -1.81
CA ARG A 158 2.60 15.05 -1.64
C ARG A 158 1.39 15.92 -1.89
N VAL A 159 0.91 16.60 -0.86
CA VAL A 159 -0.22 17.53 -0.94
C VAL A 159 0.31 18.95 -0.90
N TYR A 160 -0.08 19.78 -1.86
CA TYR A 160 0.23 21.20 -1.86
C TYR A 160 -0.98 22.00 -1.42
N ASN A 161 -0.79 22.75 -0.34
CA ASN A 161 -1.73 23.75 0.14
C ASN A 161 -1.42 25.10 -0.50
N ILE A 162 -2.38 25.67 -1.22
CA ILE A 162 -2.32 26.99 -1.87
C ILE A 162 -2.74 28.06 -0.85
N ALA A 163 -2.37 29.31 -1.09
CA ALA A 163 -2.78 30.42 -0.25
C ALA A 163 -4.31 30.64 -0.29
N GLY A 164 -4.97 30.62 0.87
CA GLY A 164 -6.38 30.95 1.05
C GLY A 164 -6.63 31.95 2.17
N SER A 165 -7.75 32.68 2.11
CA SER A 165 -8.13 33.71 3.10
C SER A 165 -8.96 33.12 4.25
N GLY A 166 -8.29 32.50 5.23
CA GLY A 166 -8.93 31.92 6.41
C GLY A 166 -9.74 30.64 6.09
N GLY A 167 -9.76 29.68 7.02
CA GLY A 167 -10.43 28.39 6.81
C GLY A 167 -9.88 27.64 5.59
N ASN A 168 -8.55 27.60 5.45
CA ASN A 168 -7.83 26.94 4.36
C ASN A 168 -7.02 25.74 4.90
N PRO A 169 -7.69 24.65 5.29
CA PRO A 169 -7.02 23.44 5.75
C PRO A 169 -6.33 22.72 4.59
N THR A 170 -5.35 21.88 4.91
CA THR A 170 -4.82 20.87 3.98
C THR A 170 -5.15 19.47 4.46
N ALA A 171 -5.43 18.56 3.53
CA ALA A 171 -5.77 17.19 3.89
C ALA A 171 -5.52 16.19 2.76
N LEU A 172 -5.40 14.93 3.17
CA LEU A 172 -5.33 13.76 2.32
C LEU A 172 -6.48 12.82 2.67
N LEU A 173 -7.06 12.19 1.65
CA LEU A 173 -7.95 11.04 1.79
C LEU A 173 -7.44 9.94 0.87
N VAL A 174 -7.23 8.74 1.42
CA VAL A 174 -6.95 7.52 0.65
C VAL A 174 -7.89 6.42 1.11
N SER A 175 -8.54 5.77 0.15
CA SER A 175 -9.48 4.67 0.41
C SER A 175 -9.31 3.54 -0.60
N ASP A 176 -9.88 2.39 -0.30
CA ASP A 176 -9.86 1.19 -1.15
C ASP A 176 -8.43 0.81 -1.60
N LEU A 177 -7.43 1.05 -0.73
CA LEU A 177 -6.04 0.74 -1.04
C LEU A 177 -5.81 -0.77 -0.99
N ALA A 178 -5.43 -1.36 -2.12
CA ALA A 178 -5.24 -2.80 -2.26
C ALA A 178 -4.18 -3.11 -3.31
N ALA A 179 -3.55 -4.27 -3.22
CA ALA A 179 -2.61 -4.74 -4.21
C ALA A 179 -2.82 -6.23 -4.53
N GLU A 180 -2.50 -6.59 -5.77
CA GLU A 180 -2.49 -7.97 -6.25
C GLU A 180 -1.16 -8.27 -6.94
N ALA A 181 -0.71 -9.51 -6.85
CA ALA A 181 0.51 -9.97 -7.53
C ALA A 181 0.48 -11.49 -7.76
N THR A 182 1.30 -11.95 -8.70
CA THR A 182 1.56 -13.37 -8.91
C THR A 182 2.60 -13.87 -7.90
N VAL A 183 2.27 -14.94 -7.20
CA VAL A 183 3.13 -15.55 -6.18
C VAL A 183 4.31 -16.31 -6.79
N VAL A 184 5.47 -16.28 -6.13
CA VAL A 184 6.62 -17.11 -6.51
C VAL A 184 6.37 -18.53 -5.99
N PRO A 185 6.29 -19.56 -6.85
CA PRO A 185 6.14 -20.94 -6.37
C PRO A 185 7.37 -21.36 -5.56
N ALA A 186 7.17 -21.96 -4.40
CA ALA A 186 8.27 -22.49 -3.59
C ALA A 186 9.15 -23.44 -4.44
N PRO A 187 10.49 -23.35 -4.38
CA PRO A 187 11.35 -24.20 -5.19
C PRO A 187 11.09 -25.69 -4.93
N GLY A 188 10.82 -26.45 -5.99
CA GLY A 188 10.66 -27.92 -5.92
C GLY A 188 11.89 -28.68 -5.38
N ALA A 189 12.99 -27.99 -5.09
CA ALA A 189 14.18 -28.53 -4.43
C ALA A 189 13.91 -29.04 -3.00
N ILE A 190 12.96 -28.45 -2.26
CA ILE A 190 12.56 -28.95 -0.92
C ILE A 190 11.88 -30.33 -1.04
N LEU A 191 11.10 -30.54 -2.11
CA LEU A 191 10.49 -31.83 -2.45
C LEU A 191 11.55 -32.86 -2.87
N LEU A 192 12.52 -32.48 -3.71
CA LEU A 192 13.61 -33.39 -4.10
C LEU A 192 14.52 -33.76 -2.92
N GLY A 193 14.81 -32.81 -2.01
CA GLY A 193 15.59 -33.07 -0.81
C GLY A 193 14.89 -34.04 0.14
N SER A 194 13.58 -33.86 0.38
CA SER A 194 12.79 -34.76 1.24
C SER A 194 12.57 -36.14 0.62
N LEU A 195 12.36 -36.22 -0.70
CA LEU A 195 12.34 -37.49 -1.43
C LEU A 195 13.70 -38.20 -1.39
N GLY A 196 14.80 -37.47 -1.55
CA GLY A 196 16.15 -38.03 -1.46
C GLY A 196 16.46 -38.61 -0.08
N ILE A 197 16.12 -37.91 0.99
CA ILE A 197 16.32 -38.37 2.38
C ILE A 197 15.44 -39.58 2.70
N SER A 198 14.18 -39.58 2.26
CA SER A 198 13.26 -40.70 2.50
C SER A 198 13.65 -41.97 1.74
N LEU A 199 14.10 -41.85 0.48
CA LEU A 199 14.64 -42.98 -0.29
C LEU A 199 15.90 -43.56 0.36
N ALA A 200 16.84 -42.69 0.76
CA ALA A 200 18.08 -43.10 1.41
C ALA A 200 17.81 -43.79 2.77
N GLY A 201 16.87 -43.27 3.56
CA GLY A 201 16.44 -43.87 4.82
C GLY A 201 15.80 -45.25 4.64
N TRP A 202 14.96 -45.43 3.60
CA TRP A 202 14.36 -46.72 3.28
C TRP A 202 15.40 -47.75 2.80
N MET A 203 16.36 -47.33 1.97
CA MET A 203 17.46 -48.18 1.52
C MET A 203 18.36 -48.63 2.68
N LYS A 204 18.58 -47.77 3.67
CA LYS A 204 19.38 -48.08 4.86
C LYS A 204 18.68 -49.06 5.82
N ARG A 205 17.34 -49.03 5.91
CA ARG A 205 16.55 -50.00 6.70
C ARG A 205 16.47 -51.41 6.08
N ARG A 206 16.81 -51.55 4.80
CA ARG A 206 16.74 -52.82 4.07
C ARG A 206 18.07 -53.59 4.01
N ARG A 207 19.12 -53.05 4.60
CA ARG A 207 20.39 -53.74 4.87
C ARG A 207 20.37 -54.24 6.31
#